data_AF-A0A0Q8D1W1-F1
#
_entry.id   AF-A0A0Q8D1W1-F1
#
_cell.length_a   1.000
_cell.length_b   1.000
_cell.length_c   1.000
_cell.angle_alpha   90.00
_cell.angle_beta   90.00
_cell.angle_gamma   90.00
#
_symmetry.space_group_name_H-M   'P 1'
#
loop_
_entity.id
_entity.type
_entity.pdbx_description
1 polymer ?
#
loop_
_entity_poly.entity_id
_entity_poly.type
_entity_poly.pdbx_seq_one_letter_code
_entity_poly.pdbx_strand_id
1 'polypeptide(L)'
;MRRFALAAALLMFSAATYAYEWPLGIPSDAKSQYFILEIGGKWPGRTVITKRTGADGTNYSKRFYDCLNGSMKYLGNGATLYDMARSKPDQDMAPVAPRSVADYVGREACKR
;
A
#
# COMPACT_ATOMS: atom_id res chain seq x y z
N MET A 1 42.35 -1.89 -45.05
CA MET A 1 41.52 -3.11 -45.17
C MET A 1 41.22 -3.66 -43.79
N ARG A 2 39.98 -4.13 -43.58
CA ARG A 2 39.48 -4.96 -42.45
C ARG A 2 39.47 -4.36 -41.05
N ARG A 3 38.39 -3.62 -40.78
CA ARG A 3 37.83 -3.43 -39.43
C ARG A 3 37.17 -4.75 -39.02
N PHE A 4 37.75 -5.50 -38.09
CA PHE A 4 37.13 -6.69 -37.54
C PHE A 4 35.99 -6.29 -36.60
N ALA A 5 34.83 -6.88 -36.86
CA ALA A 5 33.59 -6.68 -36.15
C ALA A 5 33.69 -7.26 -34.72
N LEU A 6 33.25 -6.46 -33.74
CA LEU A 6 32.87 -6.93 -32.41
C LEU A 6 31.52 -6.28 -32.08
N ALA A 7 30.45 -6.90 -32.54
CA ALA A 7 29.10 -6.56 -32.12
C ALA A 7 28.80 -7.36 -30.83
N ALA A 8 29.13 -6.78 -29.68
CA ALA A 8 28.69 -7.28 -28.38
C ALA A 8 27.24 -6.80 -28.15
N ALA A 9 26.26 -7.63 -28.50
CA ALA A 9 24.86 -7.40 -28.17
C ALA A 9 24.64 -7.69 -26.68
N LEU A 10 24.79 -6.67 -25.84
CA LEU A 10 24.34 -6.66 -24.45
C LEU A 10 22.80 -6.59 -24.43
N LEU A 11 22.16 -7.77 -24.35
CA LEU A 11 20.75 -7.89 -24.00
C LEU A 11 20.56 -7.40 -22.56
N MET A 12 20.13 -6.15 -22.41
CA MET A 12 19.69 -5.61 -21.13
C MET A 12 18.39 -6.30 -20.71
N PHE A 13 18.50 -7.31 -19.85
CA PHE A 13 17.37 -7.84 -19.10
C PHE A 13 16.96 -6.80 -18.05
N SER A 14 16.08 -5.87 -18.43
CA SER A 14 15.40 -5.01 -17.47
C SER A 14 14.43 -5.87 -16.68
N ALA A 15 14.81 -6.26 -15.46
CA ALA A 15 13.87 -6.83 -14.50
C ALA A 15 12.81 -5.77 -14.19
N ALA A 16 11.65 -5.87 -14.85
CA ALA A 16 10.49 -5.09 -14.47
C ALA A 16 10.12 -5.50 -13.03
N THR A 17 10.41 -4.64 -12.06
CA THR A 17 9.95 -4.81 -10.70
C THR A 17 8.45 -4.55 -10.69
N TYR A 18 7.65 -5.58 -10.92
CA TYR A 18 6.21 -5.52 -10.71
C TYR A 18 5.98 -5.29 -9.22
N ALA A 19 5.50 -4.11 -8.85
CA ALA A 19 5.01 -3.87 -7.50
C ALA A 19 3.86 -4.86 -7.27
N TYR A 20 4.08 -5.84 -6.40
CA TYR A 20 3.11 -6.90 -6.13
C TYR A 20 1.94 -6.30 -5.34
N GLU A 21 0.80 -6.14 -5.99
CA GLU A 21 -0.45 -5.71 -5.36
C GLU A 21 -1.14 -6.96 -4.79
N TRP A 22 -1.28 -7.07 -3.47
CA TRP A 22 -2.00 -8.18 -2.82
C TRP A 22 -3.49 -7.82 -2.69
N PRO A 23 -4.41 -8.49 -3.40
CA PRO A 23 -5.84 -8.21 -3.29
C PRO A 23 -6.37 -8.44 -1.87
N LEU A 24 -7.20 -7.52 -1.38
CA LEU A 24 -7.87 -7.60 -0.09
C LEU A 24 -9.39 -7.45 -0.27
N GLY A 25 -10.15 -8.48 0.10
CA GLY A 25 -11.61 -8.43 0.09
C GLY A 25 -12.14 -7.61 1.28
N ILE A 26 -12.91 -6.55 1.01
CA ILE A 26 -13.55 -5.73 2.04
C ILE A 26 -15.08 -5.70 1.81
N PRO A 27 -15.85 -6.55 2.50
CA PRO A 27 -17.29 -6.64 2.34
C PRO A 27 -18.06 -5.34 2.59
N SER A 28 -17.58 -4.48 3.51
CA SER A 28 -18.23 -3.20 3.81
C SER A 28 -18.06 -2.14 2.72
N ASP A 29 -17.21 -2.38 1.72
CA ASP A 29 -17.06 -1.54 0.53
C ASP A 29 -16.95 -2.42 -0.73
N ALA A 30 -17.93 -3.30 -0.92
CA ALA A 30 -17.94 -4.30 -1.99
C ALA A 30 -17.96 -3.75 -3.42
N LYS A 31 -18.23 -2.45 -3.59
CA LYS A 31 -18.19 -1.77 -4.91
C LYS A 31 -16.79 -1.31 -5.30
N SER A 32 -15.81 -1.50 -4.42
CA SER A 32 -14.44 -1.04 -4.61
C SER A 32 -13.46 -2.21 -4.50
N GLN A 33 -12.37 -2.12 -5.25
CA GLN A 33 -11.27 -3.08 -5.17
C GLN A 33 -10.19 -2.53 -4.25
N TYR A 34 -9.67 -3.37 -3.36
CA TYR A 34 -8.60 -3.00 -2.44
C TYR A 34 -7.39 -3.90 -2.63
N PHE A 35 -6.22 -3.30 -2.49
CA PHE A 35 -4.93 -3.99 -2.54
C PHE A 35 -4.03 -3.49 -1.42
N ILE A 36 -3.31 -4.40 -0.79
CA ILE A 36 -2.16 -4.10 0.05
C ILE A 36 -0.94 -3.98 -0.86
N LEU A 37 -0.24 -2.86 -0.77
CA LEU A 37 0.98 -2.60 -1.53
C LEU A 37 2.24 -2.84 -0.68
N GLU A 38 2.15 -2.55 0.61
CA GLU A 38 3.27 -2.68 1.54
C GLU A 38 2.73 -2.89 2.95
N ILE A 39 3.36 -3.78 3.72
CA ILE A 39 3.22 -3.83 5.17
C ILE A 39 4.62 -3.66 5.77
N GLY A 40 4.78 -2.66 6.62
CA GLY A 40 6.03 -2.31 7.30
C GLY A 40 5.85 -2.14 8.80
N GLY A 41 6.83 -1.49 9.44
CA GLY A 41 6.88 -1.33 10.89
C GLY A 41 7.26 -2.62 11.63
N LYS A 42 7.18 -2.61 12.96
CA LYS A 42 7.49 -3.75 13.83
C LYS A 42 6.37 -3.93 14.83
N TRP A 43 5.97 -5.18 15.10
CA TRP A 43 4.95 -5.44 16.10
C TRP A 43 5.31 -4.77 17.44
N PRO A 44 4.37 -4.08 18.12
CA PRO A 44 2.94 -3.96 17.82
C PRO A 44 2.56 -2.79 16.89
N GLY A 45 3.51 -1.96 16.46
CA GLY A 45 3.31 -0.82 15.58
C GLY A 45 3.52 -1.15 14.10
N ARG A 46 2.44 -1.27 13.33
CA ARG A 46 2.51 -1.66 11.91
C ARG A 46 2.14 -0.50 11.01
N THR A 47 2.80 -0.40 9.85
CA THR A 47 2.37 0.50 8.79
C THR A 47 1.86 -0.29 7.62
N VAL A 48 0.87 0.23 6.91
CA VAL A 48 0.34 -0.41 5.70
C VAL A 48 0.02 0.65 4.66
N ILE A 49 0.40 0.37 3.42
CA ILE A 49 0.01 1.15 2.24
C ILE A 49 -1.03 0.34 1.49
N THR A 50 -2.17 0.96 1.22
CA THR A 50 -3.26 0.35 0.44
C THR A 50 -3.62 1.18 -0.77
N LYS A 51 -4.00 0.53 -1.85
CA LYS A 51 -4.67 1.10 -3.02
C LYS A 51 -6.13 0.70 -3.00
N ARG A 52 -7.02 1.67 -3.22
CA ARG A 52 -8.46 1.47 -3.42
C ARG A 52 -8.81 1.98 -4.82
N THR A 53 -9.53 1.19 -5.61
CA THR A 53 -10.12 1.63 -6.88
C THR A 53 -11.63 1.45 -6.81
N GLY A 54 -12.37 2.55 -6.95
CA GLY A 54 -13.83 2.59 -6.97
C GLY A 54 -14.36 3.46 -8.12
N ALA A 55 -15.67 3.71 -8.14
CA ALA A 55 -16.30 4.58 -9.14
C ALA A 55 -15.81 6.05 -9.08
N ASP A 56 -15.33 6.47 -7.91
CA ASP A 56 -14.70 7.77 -7.62
C ASP A 56 -13.22 7.83 -8.03
N GLY A 57 -12.67 6.74 -8.58
CA GLY A 57 -11.29 6.64 -9.02
C GLY A 57 -10.40 5.87 -8.07
N THR A 58 -9.09 6.11 -8.18
CA THR A 58 -8.08 5.45 -7.36
C THR A 58 -7.62 6.34 -6.22
N ASN A 59 -7.50 5.77 -5.03
CA ASN A 59 -6.94 6.43 -3.85
C ASN A 59 -5.91 5.51 -3.17
N TYR A 60 -4.81 6.12 -2.73
CA TYR A 60 -3.76 5.49 -1.95
C TYR A 60 -3.82 6.01 -0.53
N SER A 61 -3.55 5.15 0.44
CA SER A 61 -3.48 5.55 1.84
C SER A 61 -2.40 4.80 2.58
N LYS A 62 -1.64 5.52 3.40
CA LYS A 62 -0.72 4.95 4.38
C LYS A 62 -1.33 5.10 5.76
N ARG A 63 -1.43 4.02 6.51
CA ARG A 63 -1.93 4.01 7.88
C ARG A 63 -0.87 3.47 8.83
N PHE A 64 -0.85 3.98 10.06
CA PHE A 64 -0.18 3.35 11.19
C PHE A 64 -1.24 2.66 12.05
N TYR A 65 -0.96 1.44 12.50
CA TYR A 65 -1.77 0.65 13.40
C TYR A 65 -1.01 0.37 14.69
N ASP A 66 -1.68 0.62 15.81
CA ASP A 66 -1.32 0.04 17.09
C ASP A 66 -2.12 -1.27 17.24
N CYS A 67 -1.45 -2.38 16.95
CA CYS A 67 -2.07 -3.70 16.95
C CYS A 67 -2.42 -4.20 18.36
N LEU A 68 -1.86 -3.59 19.42
CA LEU A 68 -2.23 -3.94 20.80
C LEU A 68 -3.51 -3.21 21.22
N ASN A 69 -3.59 -1.91 20.92
CA ASN A 69 -4.69 -1.07 21.37
C ASN A 69 -5.86 -0.99 20.39
N GLY A 70 -5.73 -1.60 19.20
CA GLY A 70 -6.81 -1.62 18.21
C GLY A 70 -7.14 -0.22 17.67
N SER A 71 -6.12 0.62 17.51
CA SER A 71 -6.27 2.00 17.01
C SER A 71 -5.40 2.22 15.79
N MET A 72 -5.75 3.21 14.99
CA MET A 72 -5.00 3.59 13.80
C MET A 72 -4.99 5.10 13.59
N LYS A 73 -4.13 5.55 12.68
CA LYS A 73 -4.23 6.89 12.09
C LYS A 73 -3.74 6.88 10.66
N TYR A 74 -4.21 7.82 9.84
CA TYR A 74 -3.61 8.04 8.53
C TYR A 74 -2.26 8.75 8.70
N LEU A 75 -1.25 8.21 8.03
CA LEU A 75 0.04 8.88 7.80
C LEU A 75 0.03 9.67 6.50
N GLY A 76 -0.95 9.43 5.64
CA GLY A 76 -1.17 10.15 4.39
C GLY A 76 -2.18 9.46 3.49
N ASN A 77 -2.75 10.22 2.56
CA ASN A 77 -3.74 9.80 1.58
C ASN A 77 -3.62 10.63 0.29
N GLY A 78 -4.02 10.07 -0.85
CA GLY A 78 -4.02 10.83 -2.10
C GLY A 78 -4.33 9.99 -3.33
N ALA A 79 -4.64 10.67 -4.44
CA ALA A 79 -4.95 10.01 -5.72
C ALA A 79 -3.72 9.31 -6.33
N THR A 80 -2.51 9.67 -5.90
CA THR A 80 -1.25 9.03 -6.28
C THR A 80 -0.43 8.66 -5.04
N LEU A 81 0.55 7.76 -5.19
CA LEU A 81 1.53 7.47 -4.14
C LEU A 81 2.31 8.72 -3.71
N TYR A 82 2.59 9.62 -4.66
CA TYR A 82 3.30 10.87 -4.42
C TYR A 82 2.49 11.85 -3.59
N ASP A 83 1.19 11.96 -3.86
CA ASP A 83 0.29 12.81 -3.07
C ASP A 83 0.05 12.24 -1.68
N MET A 84 -0.13 10.92 -1.58
CA MET A 84 -0.20 10.22 -0.30
C MET A 84 1.04 10.47 0.56
N ALA A 85 2.24 10.44 -0.02
CA ALA A 85 3.49 10.65 0.71
C ALA A 85 3.68 12.09 1.24
N ARG A 86 3.03 13.07 0.62
CA ARG A 86 3.13 14.50 1.00
C ARG A 86 1.91 14.99 1.79
N SER A 87 0.83 14.22 1.82
CA SER A 87 -0.35 14.53 2.61
C SER A 87 -0.02 14.59 4.09
N LYS A 88 -0.69 15.49 4.80
CA LYS A 88 -0.48 15.69 6.24
C LYS A 88 -1.03 14.48 7.00
N PRO A 89 -0.27 13.88 7.93
CA PRO A 89 -0.79 12.85 8.83
C PRO A 89 -1.93 13.38 9.71
N ASP A 90 -2.81 12.48 10.11
CA ASP A 90 -3.74 12.75 11.20
C ASP A 90 -2.93 13.01 12.49
N GLN A 91 -3.41 13.96 13.30
CA GLN A 91 -2.76 14.31 14.56
C GLN A 91 -2.89 13.16 15.56
N ASP A 92 -4.11 12.66 15.71
CA ASP A 92 -4.47 11.70 16.75
C ASP A 92 -4.75 10.30 16.19
N MET A 93 -4.58 9.30 17.07
CA MET A 93 -5.04 7.94 16.80
C MET A 93 -6.54 7.85 17.08
N ALA A 94 -7.25 7.07 16.27
CA ALA A 94 -8.66 6.75 16.47
C ALA A 94 -8.85 5.23 16.65
N PRO A 95 -9.80 4.79 17.49
CA PRO A 95 -10.19 3.40 17.58
C PRO A 95 -10.64 2.85 16.23
N VAL A 96 -10.27 1.60 15.93
CA VAL A 96 -10.69 0.92 14.70
C VAL A 96 -12.12 0.40 14.88
N ALA A 97 -13.06 0.96 14.11
CA ALA A 97 -14.45 0.52 14.13
C ALA A 97 -14.59 -0.90 13.55
N PRO A 98 -15.29 -1.83 14.22
CA PRO A 98 -15.48 -3.19 13.72
C PRO A 98 -16.14 -3.24 12.33
N ARG A 99 -15.67 -4.14 11.48
CA ARG A 99 -16.11 -4.34 10.08
C ARG A 99 -15.94 -3.11 9.18
N SER A 100 -15.21 -2.08 9.62
CA SER A 100 -14.82 -0.96 8.76
C SER A 100 -13.68 -1.38 7.81
N VAL A 101 -13.44 -0.61 6.75
CA VAL A 101 -12.26 -0.76 5.88
C VAL A 101 -10.96 -0.83 6.71
N ALA A 102 -10.84 0.03 7.72
CA ALA A 102 -9.68 0.08 8.60
C ALA A 102 -9.52 -1.20 9.44
N ASP A 103 -10.62 -1.87 9.79
CA ASP A 103 -10.59 -3.15 10.51
C ASP A 103 -10.10 -4.29 9.62
N TYR A 104 -10.57 -4.40 8.37
CA TYR A 104 -10.06 -5.41 7.43
C TYR A 104 -8.57 -5.20 7.12
N VAL A 105 -8.16 -3.96 6.86
CA VAL A 105 -6.76 -3.61 6.60
C VAL A 105 -5.90 -3.86 7.85
N GLY A 106 -6.40 -3.52 9.04
CA GLY A 106 -5.71 -3.72 10.31
C GLY A 106 -5.49 -5.20 10.61
N ARG A 107 -6.50 -6.06 10.36
CA ARG A 107 -6.36 -7.52 10.50
C ARG A 107 -5.23 -8.09 9.67
N GLU A 108 -5.06 -7.62 8.44
CA GLU A 108 -3.95 -8.04 7.58
C GLU A 108 -2.61 -7.48 8.05
N ALA A 109 -2.56 -6.18 8.37
CA ALA A 109 -1.33 -5.52 8.81
C ALA A 109 -0.78 -6.07 10.14
N CYS A 110 -1.68 -6.50 11.03
CA CYS A 110 -1.39 -6.97 12.39
C CYS A 110 -1.24 -8.50 12.51
N LYS A 111 -1.22 -9.25 11.40
CA LYS A 111 -0.83 -10.67 11.42
C LYS A 111 0.59 -10.82 12.00
N ARG A 112 0.80 -11.91 12.75
CA ARG A 112 2.09 -12.29 13.32
C ARG A 112 2.81 -13.28 12.42
#